data_AF-A0A5N7MAX8-F1
#
_entry.id   AF-A0A5N7MAX8-F1
#
_cell.length_a   1.000
_cell.length_b   1.000
_cell.length_c   1.000
_cell.angle_alpha   90.00
_cell.angle_beta   90.00
_cell.angle_gamma   90.00
#
_symmetry.space_group_name_H-M   'P 1'
#
loop_
_entity.id
_entity.type
_entity.pdbx_description
1 polymer ?
#
loop_
_entity_poly.entity_id
_entity_poly.type
_entity_poly.pdbx_seq_one_letter_code
_entity_poly.pdbx_strand_id
1 'polypeptide(L)'
;MCNWWADRRECDVVEDDLARAKSALIAIRVRLDKHGIEKARACGDALIHVARMLSDGFSIGVSEALAGRGLRAKDLDAAYRDLERSVHRCRTFMVETSPCFEVADDLVNACSLLEHIYRMRFHSMMADPKLRPACEEVAQNLVLLVGTLPRLGAKQTQTVADRGSTRIAARRVAPGSFRYKRDE
;
A
#
# COMPACT_ATOMS: atom_id res chain seq x y z
N MET A 1 -30.15 -4.77 -13.99
CA MET A 1 -29.44 -6.04 -13.71
C MET A 1 -28.52 -6.31 -14.89
N CYS A 2 -27.22 -6.09 -14.73
CA CYS A 2 -26.25 -6.25 -15.82
C CYS A 2 -25.75 -7.70 -15.83
N ASN A 3 -26.38 -8.53 -16.66
CA ASN A 3 -26.04 -9.94 -16.91
C ASN A 3 -24.74 -10.12 -17.73
N TRP A 4 -23.73 -9.28 -17.54
CA TRP A 4 -22.44 -9.45 -18.22
C TRP A 4 -21.59 -10.61 -17.66
N TRP A 5 -22.11 -11.28 -16.62
CA TRP A 5 -21.49 -12.42 -15.97
C TRP A 5 -22.04 -13.77 -16.47
N ALA A 6 -23.16 -13.79 -17.20
CA ALA A 6 -23.85 -15.03 -17.54
C ALA A 6 -23.26 -15.78 -18.75
N ASP A 7 -22.48 -15.11 -19.61
CA ASP A 7 -21.99 -15.68 -20.88
C ASP A 7 -20.50 -16.08 -20.89
N ARG A 8 -19.71 -15.66 -19.90
CA ARG A 8 -18.34 -16.17 -19.73
C ARG A 8 -18.38 -17.36 -18.78
N ARG A 9 -17.81 -18.50 -19.17
CA ARG A 9 -17.66 -19.63 -18.25
C ARG A 9 -16.86 -19.10 -17.05
N GLU A 10 -17.34 -19.34 -15.84
CA GLU A 10 -16.76 -18.78 -14.61
C GLU A 10 -15.23 -19.04 -14.52
N CYS A 11 -14.74 -20.17 -15.04
CA CYS A 11 -13.31 -20.45 -15.18
C CYS A 11 -12.55 -19.42 -16.02
N ASP A 12 -13.09 -18.98 -17.16
CA ASP A 12 -12.42 -18.03 -18.06
C ASP A 12 -12.26 -16.66 -17.37
N VAL A 13 -13.25 -16.27 -16.54
CA VAL A 13 -13.18 -15.03 -15.75
C VAL A 13 -12.12 -15.13 -14.66
N VAL A 14 -12.03 -16.27 -13.97
CA VAL A 14 -11.03 -16.48 -12.91
C VAL A 14 -9.62 -16.49 -13.51
N GLU A 15 -9.42 -17.13 -14.66
CA GLU A 15 -8.12 -17.16 -15.35
C GLU A 15 -7.69 -15.78 -15.86
N ASP A 16 -8.61 -15.01 -16.46
CA ASP A 16 -8.37 -13.62 -16.87
C ASP A 16 -7.98 -12.74 -15.66
N ASP A 17 -8.72 -12.85 -14.55
CA ASP A 17 -8.45 -12.09 -13.33
C ASP A 17 -7.11 -12.51 -12.69
N LEU A 18 -6.76 -13.80 -12.73
CA LEU A 18 -5.46 -14.32 -12.31
C LEU A 18 -4.32 -13.74 -13.15
N ALA A 19 -4.46 -13.74 -14.47
CA ALA A 19 -3.47 -13.18 -15.38
C ALA A 19 -3.29 -11.68 -15.09
N ARG A 20 -4.40 -10.94 -14.92
CA ARG A 20 -4.38 -9.51 -14.59
C ARG A 20 -3.68 -9.24 -13.26
N ALA A 21 -3.99 -10.00 -12.21
CA ALA A 21 -3.37 -9.84 -10.90
C ALA A 21 -1.87 -10.15 -10.93
N LYS A 22 -1.45 -11.19 -11.66
CA LYS A 22 -0.03 -11.52 -11.89
C LYS A 22 0.70 -10.39 -12.63
N SER A 23 0.11 -9.86 -13.70
CA SER A 23 0.69 -8.74 -14.44
C SER A 23 0.78 -7.47 -13.58
N ALA A 24 -0.24 -7.18 -12.76
CA ALA A 24 -0.23 -6.05 -11.85
C ALA A 24 0.88 -6.17 -10.79
N LEU A 25 1.07 -7.35 -10.21
CA LEU A 25 2.16 -7.62 -9.27
C LEU A 25 3.53 -7.27 -9.88
N ILE A 26 3.78 -7.71 -11.12
CA ILE A 26 5.03 -7.43 -11.84
C ILE A 26 5.17 -5.93 -12.12
N ALA A 27 4.13 -5.31 -12.68
CA ALA A 27 4.15 -3.89 -13.03
C ALA A 27 4.41 -3.00 -11.81
N ILE A 28 3.80 -3.32 -10.67
CA ILE A 28 3.98 -2.57 -9.44
C ILE A 28 5.39 -2.75 -8.91
N ARG A 29 5.93 -3.97 -8.93
CA ARG A 29 7.34 -4.22 -8.54
C ARG A 29 8.31 -3.40 -9.38
N VAL A 30 8.14 -3.40 -10.71
CA VAL A 30 8.94 -2.59 -11.64
C VAL A 30 8.81 -1.09 -11.34
N ARG A 31 7.59 -0.61 -11.07
CA ARG A 31 7.36 0.79 -10.71
C ARG A 31 8.08 1.16 -9.42
N LEU A 32 8.03 0.30 -8.39
CA LEU A 32 8.70 0.56 -7.11
C LEU A 32 10.21 0.61 -7.28
N ASP A 33 10.78 -0.28 -8.08
CA ASP A 33 12.21 -0.27 -8.40
C ASP A 33 12.61 1.01 -9.15
N LYS A 34 11.72 1.55 -10.01
CA LYS A 34 11.97 2.77 -10.81
C LYS A 34 11.83 4.08 -10.02
N HIS A 35 10.80 4.22 -9.17
CA HIS A 35 10.46 5.50 -8.52
C HIS A 35 11.16 5.69 -7.16
N GLY A 36 11.89 4.67 -6.69
CA GLY A 36 12.67 4.77 -5.46
C GLY A 36 11.84 4.65 -4.18
N ILE A 37 12.55 4.76 -3.05
CA ILE A 37 12.04 4.41 -1.71
C ILE A 37 10.95 5.38 -1.24
N GLU A 38 11.03 6.66 -1.60
CA GLU A 38 10.07 7.68 -1.17
C GLU A 38 8.68 7.42 -1.74
N LYS A 39 8.58 7.09 -3.04
CA LYS A 39 7.32 6.72 -3.67
C LYS A 39 6.76 5.41 -3.13
N ALA A 40 7.63 4.43 -2.86
CA ALA A 40 7.24 3.18 -2.20
C ALA A 40 6.61 3.43 -0.81
N ARG A 41 7.18 4.37 -0.05
CA ARG A 41 6.66 4.79 1.25
C ARG A 41 5.31 5.50 1.13
N ALA A 42 5.18 6.47 0.22
CA ALA A 42 3.93 7.20 0.01
C ALA A 42 2.78 6.26 -0.39
N CYS A 43 3.05 5.30 -1.28
CA CYS A 43 2.13 4.22 -1.61
C CYS A 43 1.81 3.34 -0.38
N GLY A 44 2.80 3.04 0.47
CA GLY A 44 2.60 2.35 1.76
C GLY A 44 1.68 3.11 2.72
N ASP A 45 1.85 4.42 2.87
CA ASP A 45 1.01 5.27 3.71
C ASP A 45 -0.43 5.34 3.17
N ALA A 46 -0.58 5.44 1.84
CA ALA A 46 -1.87 5.36 1.16
C ALA A 46 -2.56 4.00 1.36
N LEU A 47 -1.81 2.89 1.32
CA LEU A 47 -2.34 1.55 1.61
C LEU A 47 -2.87 1.43 3.04
N ILE A 48 -2.13 1.94 4.03
CA ILE A 48 -2.59 1.96 5.42
C ILE A 48 -3.85 2.82 5.56
N HIS A 49 -3.91 3.96 4.87
CA HIS A 49 -5.09 4.81 4.88
C HIS A 49 -6.33 4.09 4.34
N VAL A 50 -6.24 3.49 3.15
CA VAL A 50 -7.36 2.75 2.54
C VAL A 50 -7.74 1.54 3.39
N ALA A 51 -6.76 0.81 3.95
CA ALA A 51 -7.04 -0.32 4.82
C ALA A 51 -7.76 0.08 6.12
N ARG A 52 -7.48 1.27 6.68
CA ARG A 52 -8.25 1.80 7.82
C ARG A 52 -9.71 2.08 7.43
N MET A 53 -9.94 2.66 6.26
CA MET A 53 -11.31 2.89 5.78
C MET A 53 -12.08 1.58 5.60
N LEU A 54 -11.44 0.53 5.06
CA LEU A 54 -12.04 -0.80 4.94
C LEU A 54 -12.23 -1.47 6.31
N SER A 55 -11.26 -1.33 7.21
CA SER A 55 -11.33 -1.83 8.59
C SER A 55 -12.57 -1.28 9.30
N ASP A 56 -12.80 0.03 9.20
CA ASP A 56 -13.97 0.68 9.79
C ASP A 56 -15.27 0.26 9.08
N GLY A 57 -15.28 0.26 7.75
CA GLY A 57 -16.46 -0.05 6.94
C GLY A 57 -16.97 -1.49 7.08
N PHE A 58 -16.05 -2.44 7.30
CA PHE A 58 -16.38 -3.86 7.43
C PHE A 58 -16.21 -4.42 8.85
N SER A 59 -15.85 -3.58 9.83
CA SER A 59 -15.63 -3.99 11.23
C SER A 59 -14.62 -5.15 11.37
N ILE A 60 -13.51 -5.08 10.64
CA ILE A 60 -12.39 -6.04 10.68
C ILE A 60 -11.11 -5.33 11.14
N GLY A 61 -10.07 -6.05 11.53
CA GLY A 61 -8.79 -5.42 11.88
C GLY A 61 -8.07 -4.84 10.65
N VAL A 62 -7.29 -3.76 10.81
CA VAL A 62 -6.51 -3.14 9.70
C VAL A 62 -5.59 -4.16 9.01
N SER A 63 -4.97 -5.06 9.79
CA SER A 63 -4.14 -6.14 9.25
C SER A 63 -4.94 -7.13 8.39
N GLU A 64 -6.17 -7.44 8.79
CA GLU A 64 -7.08 -8.29 8.02
C GLU A 64 -7.55 -7.58 6.77
N ALA A 65 -7.81 -6.27 6.86
CA ALA A 65 -8.18 -5.43 5.72
C ALA A 65 -7.05 -5.36 4.68
N LEU A 66 -5.79 -5.23 5.09
CA LEU A 66 -4.63 -5.31 4.18
C LEU A 66 -4.47 -6.69 3.55
N ALA A 67 -4.92 -7.75 4.24
CA ALA A 67 -4.79 -9.12 3.78
C ALA A 67 -6.00 -9.63 2.95
N GLY A 68 -7.09 -8.86 2.91
CA GLY A 68 -8.39 -9.30 2.39
C GLY A 68 -8.92 -10.54 3.12
N ARG A 69 -8.77 -10.59 4.45
CA ARG A 69 -9.19 -11.72 5.31
C ARG A 69 -10.29 -11.29 6.27
N GLY A 70 -10.93 -12.26 6.93
CA GLY A 70 -11.99 -12.01 7.91
C GLY A 70 -13.35 -11.68 7.30
N LEU A 71 -13.46 -11.68 5.97
CA LEU A 71 -14.67 -11.34 5.22
C LEU A 71 -15.28 -12.56 4.54
N ARG A 72 -16.60 -12.56 4.39
CA ARG A 72 -17.33 -13.55 3.56
C ARG A 72 -17.26 -13.14 2.09
N ALA A 73 -17.54 -14.08 1.19
CA ALA A 73 -17.52 -13.84 -0.27
C ALA A 73 -18.31 -12.58 -0.70
N LYS A 74 -19.53 -12.38 -0.16
CA LYS A 74 -20.33 -11.18 -0.48
C LYS A 74 -19.67 -9.87 -0.02
N ASP A 75 -18.98 -9.90 1.11
CA ASP A 75 -18.36 -8.72 1.73
C ASP A 75 -17.04 -8.41 1.00
N LEU A 76 -16.33 -9.45 0.52
CA LEU A 76 -15.18 -9.33 -0.39
C LEU A 76 -15.56 -8.71 -1.73
N ASP A 77 -16.65 -9.15 -2.36
CA ASP A 77 -17.12 -8.58 -3.63
C ASP A 77 -17.60 -7.12 -3.47
N ALA A 78 -18.26 -6.80 -2.34
CA ALA A 78 -18.63 -5.42 -2.02
C ALA A 78 -17.41 -4.50 -1.87
N ALA A 79 -16.42 -4.92 -1.08
CA ALA A 79 -15.16 -4.19 -0.91
C ALA A 79 -14.40 -4.02 -2.23
N TYR A 80 -14.34 -5.06 -3.06
CA TYR A 80 -13.74 -5.02 -4.40
C TYR A 80 -14.38 -3.93 -5.27
N ARG A 81 -15.71 -3.87 -5.35
CA ARG A 81 -16.42 -2.86 -6.15
C ARG A 81 -16.21 -1.44 -5.61
N ASP A 82 -16.15 -1.27 -4.31
CA ASP A 82 -15.90 0.04 -3.70
C ASP A 82 -14.46 0.52 -3.93
N LEU A 83 -13.49 -0.40 -3.96
CA LEU A 83 -12.12 -0.11 -4.36
C LEU A 83 -12.04 0.29 -5.84
N GLU A 84 -12.69 -0.43 -6.74
CA GLU A 84 -12.73 -0.12 -8.17
C GLU A 84 -13.33 1.27 -8.43
N ARG A 85 -14.45 1.60 -7.76
CA ARG A 85 -15.04 2.95 -7.81
C ARG A 85 -14.09 4.02 -7.28
N SER A 86 -13.33 3.70 -6.24
CA SER A 86 -12.37 4.64 -5.65
C SER A 86 -11.18 4.86 -6.57
N VAL A 87 -10.69 3.84 -7.27
CA VAL A 87 -9.71 3.97 -8.35
C VAL A 87 -10.24 4.88 -9.45
N HIS A 88 -11.47 4.66 -9.93
CA HIS A 88 -12.05 5.49 -10.98
C HIS A 88 -12.17 6.96 -10.57
N ARG A 89 -12.61 7.23 -9.33
CA ARG A 89 -12.66 8.58 -8.77
C ARG A 89 -11.27 9.21 -8.63
N CYS A 90 -10.28 8.49 -8.13
CA CYS A 90 -8.93 9.05 -7.98
C CYS A 90 -8.30 9.37 -9.34
N ARG A 91 -8.58 8.57 -10.38
CA ARG A 91 -8.10 8.83 -11.75
C ARG A 91 -8.58 10.16 -12.33
N THR A 92 -9.73 10.71 -11.90
CA THR A 92 -10.17 12.02 -12.38
C THR A 92 -9.26 13.16 -11.91
N PHE A 93 -8.45 12.92 -10.87
CA PHE A 93 -7.48 13.87 -10.33
C PHE A 93 -6.05 13.64 -10.85
N MET A 94 -5.84 12.61 -11.68
CA MET A 94 -4.55 12.31 -12.33
C MET A 94 -4.32 13.16 -13.58
N VAL A 95 -4.47 14.47 -13.44
CA VAL A 95 -4.06 15.46 -14.43
C VAL A 95 -2.75 16.06 -13.93
N GLU A 96 -1.69 16.12 -14.74
CA GLU A 96 -0.35 16.54 -14.29
C GLU A 96 -0.32 17.95 -13.67
N THR A 97 -1.29 18.80 -14.00
CA THR A 97 -1.45 20.16 -13.44
C THR A 97 -2.22 20.20 -12.11
N SER A 98 -2.76 19.06 -11.67
CA SER A 98 -3.53 18.95 -10.43
C SER A 98 -2.60 19.02 -9.21
N PRO A 99 -2.88 19.88 -8.22
CA PRO A 99 -2.13 19.90 -6.97
C PRO A 99 -2.28 18.59 -6.17
N CYS A 100 -3.27 17.76 -6.51
CA CYS A 100 -3.54 16.48 -5.88
C CYS A 100 -2.98 15.29 -6.67
N PHE A 101 -2.24 15.51 -7.77
CA PHE A 101 -1.80 14.45 -8.69
C PHE A 101 -1.07 13.31 -7.97
N GLU A 102 -0.05 13.64 -7.17
CA GLU A 102 0.78 12.64 -6.49
C GLU A 102 -0.03 11.80 -5.50
N VAL A 103 -0.86 12.46 -4.68
CA VAL A 103 -1.74 11.78 -3.72
C VAL A 103 -2.77 10.90 -4.42
N ALA A 104 -3.32 11.38 -5.54
CA ALA A 104 -4.26 10.61 -6.35
C ALA A 104 -3.59 9.38 -6.99
N ASP A 105 -2.37 9.51 -7.53
CA ASP A 105 -1.60 8.36 -8.03
C ASP A 105 -1.34 7.35 -6.91
N ASP A 106 -0.90 7.79 -5.74
CA ASP A 106 -0.63 6.90 -4.60
C ASP A 106 -1.90 6.15 -4.15
N LEU A 107 -3.04 6.85 -4.07
CA LEU A 107 -4.33 6.24 -3.75
C LEU A 107 -4.83 5.28 -4.84
N VAL A 108 -4.62 5.59 -6.12
CA VAL A 108 -4.92 4.66 -7.23
C VAL A 108 -4.12 3.38 -7.08
N ASN A 109 -2.82 3.49 -6.79
CA ASN A 109 -1.95 2.33 -6.62
C ASN A 109 -2.36 1.49 -5.41
N ALA A 110 -2.62 2.15 -4.27
CA ALA A 110 -3.09 1.50 -3.06
C ALA A 110 -4.42 0.77 -3.26
N CYS A 111 -5.41 1.45 -3.85
CA CYS A 111 -6.71 0.84 -4.12
C CYS A 111 -6.61 -0.31 -5.12
N SER A 112 -5.81 -0.18 -6.19
CA SER A 112 -5.63 -1.23 -7.20
C SER A 112 -4.96 -2.49 -6.60
N LEU A 113 -3.99 -2.31 -5.68
CA LEU A 113 -3.36 -3.43 -4.98
C LEU A 113 -4.36 -4.19 -4.11
N LEU A 114 -5.15 -3.47 -3.31
CA LEU A 114 -6.16 -4.07 -2.47
C LEU A 114 -7.27 -4.69 -3.32
N GLU A 115 -7.67 -4.07 -4.42
CA GLU A 115 -8.65 -4.61 -5.37
C GLU A 115 -8.23 -6.01 -5.82
N HIS A 116 -6.98 -6.18 -6.28
CA HIS A 116 -6.47 -7.48 -6.70
C HIS A 116 -6.42 -8.51 -5.56
N ILE A 117 -6.04 -8.09 -4.34
CA ILE A 117 -6.06 -8.98 -3.17
C ILE A 117 -7.48 -9.48 -2.90
N TYR A 118 -8.45 -8.58 -2.83
CA TYR A 118 -9.83 -8.90 -2.50
C TYR A 118 -10.47 -9.77 -3.59
N ARG A 119 -10.17 -9.49 -4.85
CA ARG A 119 -10.64 -10.30 -5.99
C ARG A 119 -10.07 -11.72 -5.94
N MET A 120 -8.77 -11.88 -5.68
CA MET A 120 -8.16 -13.20 -5.56
C MET A 120 -8.66 -13.98 -4.32
N ARG A 121 -8.93 -13.28 -3.21
CA ARG A 121 -9.56 -13.89 -2.01
C ARG A 121 -10.97 -14.35 -2.30
N PHE A 122 -11.76 -13.53 -3.00
CA PHE A 122 -13.10 -13.92 -3.46
C PHE A 122 -13.04 -15.17 -4.33
N HIS A 123 -12.16 -15.18 -5.34
CA HIS A 123 -12.00 -16.34 -6.23
C HIS A 123 -11.49 -17.58 -5.50
N SER A 124 -10.60 -17.46 -4.50
CA SER A 124 -10.20 -18.63 -3.71
C SER A 124 -11.37 -19.28 -2.95
N MET A 125 -12.44 -18.53 -2.63
CA MET A 125 -13.63 -19.07 -1.98
C MET A 125 -14.62 -19.68 -2.97
N MET A 126 -14.76 -19.06 -4.15
CA MET A 126 -15.86 -19.35 -5.08
C MET A 126 -15.46 -20.19 -6.29
N ALA A 127 -14.19 -20.13 -6.71
CA ALA A 127 -13.73 -20.80 -7.93
C ALA A 127 -13.71 -22.32 -7.80
N ASP A 128 -13.57 -22.98 -8.96
CA ASP A 128 -13.30 -24.41 -9.06
C ASP A 128 -12.09 -24.79 -8.18
N PRO A 129 -12.17 -25.89 -7.40
CA PRO A 129 -11.06 -26.37 -6.58
C PRO A 129 -9.69 -26.42 -7.26
N LYS A 130 -9.63 -26.61 -8.59
CA LYS A 130 -8.38 -26.62 -9.36
C LYS A 130 -7.68 -25.25 -9.41
N LEU A 131 -8.44 -24.16 -9.38
CA LEU A 131 -7.92 -22.80 -9.51
C LEU A 131 -7.71 -22.10 -8.16
N ARG A 132 -8.30 -22.62 -7.08
CA ARG A 132 -8.17 -22.04 -5.73
C ARG A 132 -6.72 -21.87 -5.27
N PRO A 133 -5.82 -22.87 -5.41
CA PRO A 133 -4.44 -22.72 -4.94
C PRO A 133 -3.71 -21.57 -5.66
N ALA A 134 -3.94 -21.40 -6.96
CA ALA A 134 -3.35 -20.31 -7.73
C ALA A 134 -3.87 -18.94 -7.27
N CYS A 135 -5.16 -18.82 -6.97
CA CYS A 135 -5.75 -17.59 -6.44
C CYS A 135 -5.16 -17.25 -5.06
N GLU A 136 -5.03 -18.26 -4.18
CA GLU A 136 -4.45 -18.09 -2.84
C GLU A 136 -2.99 -17.66 -2.89
N GLU A 137 -2.21 -18.28 -3.78
CA GLU A 137 -0.79 -17.96 -3.98
C GLU A 137 -0.62 -16.51 -4.45
N VAL A 138 -1.37 -16.09 -5.48
CA VAL A 138 -1.30 -14.71 -5.99
C VAL A 138 -1.75 -13.70 -4.94
N ALA A 139 -2.85 -13.98 -4.22
CA ALA A 139 -3.28 -13.15 -3.10
C ALA A 139 -2.18 -13.02 -2.04
N GLN A 140 -1.52 -14.12 -1.68
CA GLN A 140 -0.47 -14.11 -0.68
C GLN A 140 0.76 -13.32 -1.13
N ASN A 141 1.16 -13.43 -2.40
CA ASN A 141 2.27 -12.67 -2.96
C ASN A 141 1.99 -11.15 -2.98
N LEU A 142 0.76 -10.76 -3.32
CA LEU A 142 0.32 -9.36 -3.23
C LEU A 142 0.32 -8.85 -1.78
N VAL A 143 -0.14 -9.66 -0.82
CA VAL A 143 -0.10 -9.30 0.60
C VAL A 143 1.33 -9.13 1.11
N LEU A 144 2.26 -9.98 0.68
CA LEU A 144 3.69 -9.83 1.03
C LEU A 144 4.24 -8.51 0.49
N LEU A 145 3.92 -8.16 -0.75
CA LEU A 145 4.30 -6.88 -1.33
C LEU A 145 3.75 -5.71 -0.50
N VAL A 146 2.43 -5.69 -0.26
CA VAL A 146 1.76 -4.66 0.54
C VAL A 146 2.36 -4.53 1.95
N GLY A 147 2.71 -5.64 2.60
CA GLY A 147 3.34 -5.63 3.91
C GLY A 147 4.76 -5.07 3.94
N THR A 148 5.45 -5.02 2.79
CA THR A 148 6.81 -4.47 2.67
C THR A 148 6.83 -2.97 2.40
N LEU A 149 5.82 -2.42 1.71
CA LEU A 149 5.80 -1.01 1.27
C LEU A 149 5.89 0.00 2.42
N PRO A 150 5.10 -0.12 3.51
CA PRO A 150 5.23 0.77 4.66
C PRO A 150 6.58 0.65 5.38
N ARG A 151 7.25 -0.50 5.25
CA ARG A 151 8.50 -0.80 5.97
C ARG A 151 9.76 -0.30 5.26
N LEU A 152 9.69 -0.06 3.96
CA LEU A 152 10.84 0.42 3.17
C LEU A 152 11.29 1.83 3.61
N GLY A 153 10.39 2.65 4.18
CA GLY A 153 10.73 3.96 4.75
C GLY A 153 11.27 3.93 6.20
N ALA A 154 11.01 2.86 6.97
CA ALA A 154 11.35 2.79 8.39
C ALA A 154 12.79 2.34 8.65
N LYS A 155 13.37 1.50 7.78
CA LYS A 155 14.72 0.94 7.97
C LYS A 155 15.85 1.98 7.87
N GLN A 156 15.65 3.10 7.16
CA GLN A 156 16.68 4.14 7.04
C GLN A 156 16.64 5.23 8.11
N THR A 157 15.51 5.47 8.79
CA THR A 157 15.53 6.38 9.94
C THR A 157 16.43 5.82 11.05
N GLN A 158 16.52 4.49 11.17
CA GLN A 158 17.49 3.85 12.06
C GLN A 158 18.93 3.87 11.51
N THR A 159 19.17 3.70 10.20
CA THR A 159 20.56 3.72 9.68
C THR A 159 21.16 5.12 9.59
N VAL A 160 20.34 6.16 9.42
CA VAL A 160 20.79 7.56 9.43
C VAL A 160 20.92 8.07 10.88
N ALA A 161 20.06 7.64 11.81
CA ALA A 161 20.22 7.95 13.23
C ALA A 161 21.49 7.29 13.84
N ASP A 162 21.83 6.06 13.43
CA ASP A 162 23.04 5.39 13.92
C ASP A 162 24.35 5.94 13.34
N ARG A 163 24.30 6.61 12.18
CA ARG A 163 25.48 7.27 11.58
C ARG A 163 25.62 8.75 11.93
N GLY A 164 24.61 9.35 12.57
CA GLY A 164 24.62 10.74 13.02
C GLY A 164 24.98 10.95 14.50
N SER A 165 24.99 9.89 15.31
CA SER A 165 25.20 9.99 16.76
C SER A 165 26.65 9.69 17.21
N THR A 166 27.63 10.30 16.57
CA THR A 166 28.99 10.46 17.15
C THR A 166 29.59 11.79 16.69
N ARG A 167 29.34 12.85 17.47
CA ARG A 167 30.24 13.99 17.77
C ARG A 167 29.43 15.24 18.13
N ILE A 168 28.91 15.30 19.35
CA ILE A 168 28.96 16.55 20.14
C ILE A 168 29.16 16.15 21.61
N ALA A 169 30.41 15.82 21.96
CA ALA A 169 30.85 15.79 23.34
C ALA A 169 32.08 16.70 23.47
N ALA A 170 32.02 17.57 24.47
CA ALA A 170 33.09 18.40 25.01
C ALA A 170 33.54 19.64 24.21
N ARG A 171 32.89 20.77 24.48
CA ARG A 171 33.62 22.04 24.69
C ARG A 171 32.96 22.83 25.83
N ARG A 172 33.26 22.44 27.08
CA ARG A 172 33.10 23.33 28.24
C ARG A 172 34.20 24.39 28.13
N VAL A 173 33.81 25.60 27.77
CA VAL A 173 34.65 26.79 27.93
C VAL A 173 34.51 27.24 29.38
N ALA A 174 35.62 27.26 30.11
CA ALA A 174 35.69 27.78 31.47
C ALA A 174 35.47 29.31 31.47
N PRO A 175 34.73 29.89 32.43
CA PRO A 175 34.64 31.33 32.55
C PRO A 175 35.94 31.88 33.18
N GLY A 176 36.73 32.59 32.38
CA GLY A 176 37.85 33.39 32.83
C GLY A 176 37.38 34.64 33.58
N SER A 177 37.91 34.84 34.78
CA SER A 177 37.70 36.01 35.63
C SER A 177 38.27 37.28 35.00
N PHE A 178 37.40 38.22 34.61
CA PHE A 178 37.78 39.59 34.26
C PHE A 178 37.92 40.42 35.54
N ARG A 179 39.14 40.79 35.91
CA ARG A 179 39.42 41.88 36.86
C ARG A 179 39.51 43.19 36.08
N TYR A 180 38.61 44.13 36.35
CA TYR A 180 38.77 45.53 35.98
C TYR A 180 39.84 46.16 36.86
N LYS A 181 40.93 46.67 36.26
CA LYS A 181 41.66 47.83 36.79
C LYS A 181 41.07 49.05 36.09
N ARG A 182 40.64 50.04 36.88
CA ARG A 182 40.49 51.42 36.41
C ARG A 182 41.60 52.21 37.06
N ASP A 183 42.43 52.80 36.22
CA ASP A 183 43.29 53.92 36.57
C ASP A 183 42.40 55.17 36.67
N GLU A 184 42.47 55.84 37.81
CA GLU A 184 42.48 57.30 38.04
C GLU A 184 42.37 57.58 39.55
#